data_AF-A0A7Y3C7J7-F1
#
_entry.id   AF-A0A7Y3C7J7-F1
#
_cell.length_a   1.000
_cell.length_b   1.000
_cell.length_c   1.000
_cell.angle_alpha   90.00
_cell.angle_beta   90.00
_cell.angle_gamma   90.00
#
_symmetry.space_group_name_H-M   'P 1'
#
loop_
_entity.id
_entity.type
_entity.pdbx_description
1 polymer ?
#
loop_
_entity_poly.entity_id
_entity_poly.type
_entity_poly.pdbx_seq_one_letter_code
_entity_poly.pdbx_strand_id
1 'polypeptide(L)'
;MIEVSKKIITDLFGRIFVDNRHKNVLTLYDDPIEDRIFESYEARFTVIKPKDQILKQRLYFDWIKISDIASVNKLINLASTFITK
;
A
#
# COMPACT_ATOMS: atom_id res chain seq x y z
N MET A 1 1.88 1.83 0.60
CA MET A 1 1.39 1.13 1.81
C MET A 1 2.57 0.85 2.70
N ILE A 2 2.39 0.88 4.02
CA ILE A 2 3.47 0.71 4.99
C ILE A 2 3.04 -0.43 5.92
N GLU A 3 3.83 -1.51 5.98
CA GLU A 3 3.58 -2.69 6.81
C GLU A 3 4.73 -2.87 7.79
N VAL A 4 4.64 -2.24 8.96
CA VAL A 4 5.68 -2.31 9.98
C VAL A 4 5.04 -2.31 11.38
N SER A 5 5.86 -2.48 12.41
CA SER A 5 5.37 -2.42 13.80
C SER A 5 4.72 -1.06 14.11
N LYS A 6 3.70 -1.07 14.98
CA LYS A 6 2.91 0.12 15.34
C LYS A 6 3.76 1.33 15.75
N LYS A 7 4.84 1.09 16.50
CA LYS A 7 5.78 2.14 16.92
C LYS A 7 6.43 2.82 15.70
N ILE A 8 6.94 2.02 14.77
CA ILE A 8 7.62 2.53 13.57
C ILE A 8 6.60 3.22 12.63
N ILE A 9 5.38 2.67 12.49
CA ILE A 9 4.29 3.32 11.73
C ILE A 9 4.01 4.71 12.30
N THR A 10 3.85 4.83 13.62
CA THR A 10 3.50 6.10 14.26
C THR A 10 4.58 7.16 14.01
N ASP A 11 5.85 6.81 14.21
CA ASP A 11 6.97 7.72 14.00
C ASP A 11 7.09 8.12 12.52
N LEU A 12 6.97 7.16 11.60
CA LEU A 12 7.06 7.40 10.17
C LEU A 12 5.89 8.24 9.66
N PHE A 13 4.67 7.93 10.10
CA PHE A 13 3.48 8.69 9.75
C PHE A 13 3.57 10.13 10.26
N GLY A 14 4.08 10.36 11.48
CA GLY A 14 4.32 11.70 12.00
C GLY A 14 5.26 12.51 11.11
N ARG A 15 6.36 11.89 10.62
CA ARG A 15 7.29 12.54 9.68
C ARG A 15 6.63 12.83 8.34
N ILE A 16 5.83 11.90 7.81
CA ILE A 16 5.07 12.11 6.58
C ILE A 16 4.07 13.25 6.79
N PHE A 17 3.31 13.27 7.88
CA PHE A 17 2.25 14.24 8.11
C PHE A 17 2.74 15.71 8.09
N VAL A 18 3.93 15.98 8.63
CA VAL A 18 4.52 17.32 8.69
C VAL A 18 5.37 17.70 7.47
N ASP A 19 5.60 16.77 6.54
CA ASP A 19 6.45 17.00 5.37
C ASP A 19 5.80 17.99 4.40
N ASN A 20 6.55 19.00 4.00
CA ASN A 20 6.05 20.11 3.18
C ASN A 20 5.91 19.78 1.68
N ARG A 21 6.37 18.60 1.24
CA ARG A 21 6.29 18.16 -0.17
C ARG A 21 4.88 17.72 -0.58
N HIS A 22 3.97 17.53 0.37
CA HIS A 22 2.57 17.20 0.12
C HIS A 22 1.64 17.94 1.09
N LYS A 23 0.34 17.89 0.82
CA LYS A 23 -0.71 18.48 1.65
C LYS A 23 -1.86 17.48 1.80
N ASN A 24 -2.64 17.61 2.87
CA ASN A 24 -3.85 16.80 3.11
C ASN A 24 -3.55 15.28 3.20
N VAL A 25 -2.60 14.90 4.06
CA VAL A 25 -2.33 13.48 4.34
C VAL A 25 -3.53 12.88 5.09
N LEU A 26 -4.09 11.80 4.53
CA LEU A 26 -5.25 11.11 5.07
C LEU A 26 -4.92 9.62 5.28
N THR A 27 -5.33 9.09 6.42
CA THR A 27 -5.30 7.64 6.66
C THR A 27 -6.49 7.01 5.98
N LEU A 28 -6.24 6.10 5.03
CA LEU A 28 -7.29 5.41 4.28
C LEU A 28 -7.59 4.00 4.81
N TYR A 29 -6.62 3.40 5.50
CA TYR A 29 -6.68 2.06 6.08
C TYR A 29 -5.67 1.95 7.23
N ASP A 30 -6.11 1.42 8.36
CA ASP A 30 -5.29 1.18 9.56
C ASP A 30 -5.87 -0.02 10.31
N ASP A 31 -5.39 -1.21 9.97
CA ASP A 31 -5.78 -2.46 10.63
C ASP A 31 -4.51 -3.24 11.03
N PRO A 32 -4.53 -3.93 12.18
CA PRO A 32 -3.47 -4.87 12.53
C PRO A 32 -3.45 -6.03 11.53
N ILE A 33 -2.24 -6.47 11.17
CA ILE A 33 -2.01 -7.64 10.33
C ILE A 33 -1.09 -8.60 11.08
N GLU A 34 -1.34 -9.90 10.97
CA GLU A 34 -0.51 -10.95 11.57
C GLU A 34 0.71 -11.24 10.69
N ASP A 35 0.46 -11.37 9.38
CA ASP A 35 1.49 -11.61 8.36
C ASP A 35 1.60 -10.43 7.39
N ARG A 36 2.80 -10.23 6.83
CA ARG A 36 3.04 -9.18 5.83
C ARG A 36 2.37 -9.57 4.52
N ILE A 37 1.52 -8.70 3.99
CA ILE A 37 0.81 -8.96 2.73
C ILE A 37 1.76 -8.73 1.55
N PHE A 38 2.70 -7.79 1.65
CA PHE A 38 3.60 -7.38 0.56
C PHE A 38 5.04 -7.91 0.72
N GLU A 39 5.28 -8.97 1.49
CA GLU A 39 6.63 -9.48 1.74
C GLU A 39 7.36 -9.91 0.45
N SER A 40 6.65 -10.56 -0.47
CA SER A 40 7.22 -10.99 -1.76
C SER A 40 7.20 -9.91 -2.84
N TYR A 41 6.76 -8.69 -2.50
CA TYR A 41 6.76 -7.57 -3.43
C TYR A 41 8.01 -6.72 -3.22
N GLU A 42 8.85 -6.59 -4.26
CA GLU A 42 9.96 -5.63 -4.23
C GLU A 42 9.44 -4.18 -4.22
N ALA A 43 9.10 -3.68 -3.03
CA ALA A 43 8.59 -2.34 -2.86
C ALA A 43 9.69 -1.31 -3.17
N ARG A 44 9.45 -0.48 -4.18
CA ARG A 44 10.23 0.73 -4.48
C ARG A 44 9.32 1.95 -4.42
N PHE A 45 9.88 3.13 -4.12
CA PHE A 45 9.16 4.38 -4.35
C PHE A 45 8.98 4.56 -5.87
N THR A 46 7.82 4.15 -6.35
CA THR A 46 7.48 4.22 -7.77
C THR A 46 6.96 5.61 -8.11
N VAL A 47 7.73 6.36 -8.88
CA VAL A 47 7.19 7.49 -9.64
C VAL A 47 6.40 6.86 -10.79
N ILE A 48 5.06 6.90 -10.72
CA ILE A 48 4.15 6.28 -11.70
C ILE A 48 4.44 6.88 -13.09
N LYS A 49 5.30 6.24 -13.90
CA LYS A 49 5.66 6.70 -15.26
C LYS A 49 5.83 5.59 -16.30
N PRO A 50 6.15 4.31 -15.96
CA PRO A 50 6.07 3.21 -16.93
C PRO A 50 4.84 2.31 -16.72
N LYS A 51 4.12 2.01 -17.82
CA LYS A 51 3.00 1.03 -17.86
C LYS A 51 3.37 -0.32 -17.23
N ASP A 52 4.62 -0.73 -17.36
CA ASP A 52 5.11 -2.03 -16.88
C ASP A 52 5.12 -2.15 -15.34
N GLN A 53 5.31 -1.05 -14.62
CA GLN A 53 5.29 -1.07 -13.15
C GLN A 53 3.86 -1.16 -12.60
N ILE A 54 2.90 -0.53 -13.30
CA ILE A 54 1.47 -0.70 -13.02
C ILE A 54 1.04 -2.14 -13.26
N LEU A 55 1.52 -2.77 -14.35
CA LEU A 55 1.24 -4.16 -14.65
C LEU A 55 1.76 -5.11 -13.55
N LYS A 56 3.01 -4.94 -13.11
CA LYS A 56 3.57 -5.75 -12.01
C LYS A 56 2.76 -5.64 -10.72
N GLN A 57 2.32 -4.42 -10.37
CA GLN A 57 1.48 -4.22 -9.18
C GLN A 57 0.11 -4.89 -9.33
N ARG A 58 -0.53 -4.78 -10.51
CA ARG A 58 -1.80 -5.45 -10.79
C ARG A 58 -1.68 -6.96 -10.70
N LEU A 59 -0.66 -7.55 -11.33
CA LEU A 59 -0.41 -8.99 -11.27
C LEU A 59 -0.20 -9.47 -9.82
N TYR A 60 0.50 -8.69 -9.00
CA TYR A 60 0.67 -9.01 -7.59
C TYR A 60 -0.64 -8.95 -6.81
N PHE A 61 -1.46 -7.92 -7.07
CA PHE A 61 -2.79 -7.81 -6.46
C PHE A 61 -3.71 -8.97 -6.85
N ASP A 62 -3.69 -9.37 -8.13
CA ASP A 62 -4.46 -10.51 -8.63
C ASP A 62 -3.99 -11.82 -7.98
N TRP A 63 -2.68 -12.02 -7.83
CA TRP A 63 -2.11 -13.18 -7.14
C TRP A 63 -2.55 -13.27 -5.68
N ILE A 64 -2.48 -12.16 -4.93
CA ILE A 64 -2.90 -12.16 -3.52
C ILE A 64 -4.41 -12.43 -3.39
N LYS A 65 -5.23 -11.89 -4.30
CA LYS A 65 -6.69 -12.08 -4.27
C LYS A 65 -7.11 -13.55 -4.35
N ILE A 66 -6.27 -14.44 -4.88
CA ILE A 66 -6.52 -15.89 -4.92
C ILE A 66 -6.67 -16.48 -3.50
N SER A 67 -6.04 -15.88 -2.48
CA SER A 67 -6.16 -16.31 -1.08
C SER A 67 -7.55 -16.06 -0.46
N ASP A 68 -8.39 -15.26 -1.11
CA ASP A 68 -9.75 -14.88 -0.71
C ASP A 68 -9.90 -14.39 0.75
N ILE A 69 -8.89 -13.66 1.24
CA ILE A 69 -8.94 -13.04 2.57
C ILE A 69 -9.69 -11.70 2.47
N ALA A 70 -10.82 -11.59 3.18
CA ALA A 70 -11.71 -10.43 3.07
C ALA A 70 -11.04 -9.07 3.38
N SER A 71 -10.21 -8.98 4.42
CA SER A 71 -9.50 -7.75 4.79
C SER A 71 -8.49 -7.33 3.72
N VAL A 72 -7.75 -8.30 3.18
CA VAL A 72 -6.79 -8.11 2.09
C VAL A 72 -7.51 -7.69 0.80
N ASN A 73 -8.64 -8.33 0.47
CA ASN A 73 -9.46 -7.96 -0.68
C ASN A 73 -9.96 -6.51 -0.60
N LYS A 74 -10.41 -6.07 0.58
CA LYS A 74 -10.82 -4.68 0.83
C LYS A 74 -9.67 -3.71 0.62
N LEU A 75 -8.49 -4.03 1.16
CA LEU A 75 -7.27 -3.23 1.03
C LEU A 75 -6.82 -3.09 -0.42
N ILE A 76 -6.81 -4.19 -1.17
CA ILE A 76 -6.46 -4.19 -2.60
C ILE A 76 -7.45 -3.36 -3.40
N ASN A 77 -8.76 -3.51 -3.15
CA ASN A 77 -9.79 -2.74 -3.85
C ASN A 77 -9.63 -1.22 -3.61
N LEU A 78 -9.33 -0.82 -2.37
CA LEU A 78 -9.00 0.57 -2.04
C LEU A 78 -7.77 1.05 -2.81
N ALA A 79 -6.68 0.28 -2.81
CA ALA A 79 -5.45 0.64 -3.53
C ALA A 79 -5.67 0.76 -5.05
N SER A 80 -6.48 -0.12 -5.65
CA SER A 80 -6.81 -0.09 -7.09
C SER A 80 -7.50 1.21 -7.52
N THR A 81 -8.21 1.92 -6.64
CA THR A 81 -8.83 3.20 -6.98
C THR A 81 -7.82 4.28 -7.40
N PHE A 82 -6.57 4.16 -6.95
CA PHE A 82 -5.49 5.11 -7.27
C PHE A 82 -4.63 4.72 -8.47
N ILE A 83 -4.80 3.50 -9.00
CA ILE A 83 -3.97 2.93 -10.09
C ILE A 83 -4.68 2.98 -11.46
N THR A 84 -5.98 3.30 -11.48
CA THR A 84 -6.83 3.15 -12.68
C THR A 84 -7.18 4.48 -13.36
N LYS A 85 -6.45 5.57 -13.07
CA LYS A 85 -6.60 6.86 -13.75
C LYS A 85 -5.42 7.16 -14.67
#